data_AF-A0A7W1ZUR0-F1
#
_entry.id   AF-A0A7W1ZUR0-F1
#
_cell.length_a   1.000
_cell.length_b   1.000
_cell.length_c   1.000
_cell.angle_alpha   90.00
_cell.angle_beta   90.00
_cell.angle_gamma   90.00
#
_symmetry.space_group_name_H-M   'P 1'
#
loop_
_entity.id
_entity.type
_entity.pdbx_description
1 polymer ?
#
loop_
_entity_poly.entity_id
_entity_poly.type
_entity_poly.pdbx_seq_one_letter_code
_entity_poly.pdbx_strand_id
1 'polypeptide(L)'
;MAIEIAVHDTSFEDMATKFFEHFILIAEALNEHRLWNDEDKFFYDVLSVQGADPIPLRIQSIVGLTSLFAVSTIQKKVFDKLPDFKKRTVWFENYRKKNNKFWPNEERSDGEEVLLSLVRQDRLVFLLKRLLDEEEFLSPGGIRALSKRHENNPYSVTVDNVQYTIRYDPGDSTSDIYGGNSNWRGPVWMPINFLIIESIRTYGNFYGDSLQVECPTGSGKMMNLCSVADELTGRVINLFEKDKDGNRRIHDEYNWFYKQPGNENLFLFYEYFHGDTGKGLGASHQTGWTALVAELITQFGTTSNV
;
A
#
# COMPACT_ATOMS: atom_id res chain seq x y z
N MET A 1 13.10 12.71 -5.79
CA MET A 1 13.34 13.45 -7.05
C MET A 1 14.21 14.69 -6.86
N ALA A 2 13.83 15.70 -6.05
CA ALA A 2 14.67 16.91 -5.89
C ALA A 2 16.05 16.63 -5.27
N ILE A 3 16.13 15.71 -4.30
CA ILE A 3 17.40 15.26 -3.72
C ILE A 3 18.31 14.60 -4.77
N GLU A 4 17.75 13.73 -5.61
CA GLU A 4 18.49 13.08 -6.71
C GLU A 4 19.06 14.09 -7.70
N ILE A 5 18.28 15.12 -8.07
CA ILE A 5 18.76 16.19 -8.96
C ILE A 5 19.84 17.01 -8.26
N ALA A 6 19.64 17.34 -6.97
CA ALA A 6 20.57 18.16 -6.20
C ALA A 6 21.99 17.55 -6.13
N VAL A 7 22.10 16.22 -6.14
CA VAL A 7 23.39 15.51 -6.19
C VAL A 7 24.22 15.85 -7.44
N HIS A 8 23.56 16.27 -8.52
CA HIS A 8 24.18 16.65 -9.79
C HIS A 8 24.13 18.16 -10.09
N ASP A 9 23.15 18.87 -9.54
CA ASP A 9 22.96 20.32 -9.68
C ASP A 9 22.54 20.94 -8.34
N THR A 10 23.51 21.57 -7.66
CA THR A 10 23.31 22.13 -6.31
C THR A 10 22.28 23.26 -6.26
N SER A 11 21.86 23.83 -7.39
CA SER A 11 20.75 24.82 -7.41
C SER A 11 19.42 24.24 -6.94
N PHE A 12 19.26 22.91 -6.95
CA PHE A 12 18.08 22.21 -6.46
C PHE A 12 18.11 21.91 -4.96
N GLU A 13 19.18 22.22 -4.24
CA GLU A 13 19.33 21.90 -2.82
C GLU A 13 18.29 22.62 -1.93
N ASP A 14 17.93 23.86 -2.30
CA ASP A 14 16.82 24.60 -1.67
C ASP A 14 15.47 23.90 -1.90
N MET A 15 15.24 23.36 -3.10
CA MET A 15 14.01 22.62 -3.41
C MET A 15 13.96 21.28 -2.67
N ALA A 16 15.08 20.58 -2.56
CA ALA A 16 15.21 19.36 -1.75
C ALA A 16 14.84 19.63 -0.29
N THR A 17 15.35 20.73 0.28
CA THR A 17 15.00 21.17 1.65
C THR A 17 13.50 21.44 1.77
N LYS A 18 12.93 22.23 0.86
CA LYS A 18 11.50 22.59 0.88
C LYS A 18 10.60 21.35 0.83
N PHE A 19 10.89 20.40 -0.05
CA PHE A 19 10.08 19.17 -0.14
C PHE A 19 10.26 18.27 1.07
N PHE A 20 11.45 18.21 1.65
CA PHE A 20 11.68 17.51 2.91
C PHE A 20 10.85 18.14 4.04
N GLU A 21 10.88 19.47 4.21
CA GLU A 21 10.07 20.17 5.21
C GLU A 21 8.56 19.91 5.01
N HIS A 22 8.07 19.99 3.77
CA HIS A 22 6.68 19.66 3.45
C HIS A 22 6.32 18.22 3.78
N PHE A 23 7.21 17.27 3.51
CA PHE A 23 7.02 15.86 3.86
C PHE A 23 6.82 15.69 5.37
N ILE A 24 7.65 16.34 6.20
CA ILE A 24 7.52 16.29 7.66
C ILE A 24 6.18 16.89 8.11
N LEU A 25 5.74 18.00 7.51
CA LEU A 25 4.46 18.63 7.82
C LEU A 25 3.26 17.76 7.43
N ILE A 26 3.34 17.06 6.29
CA ILE A 26 2.32 16.09 5.87
C ILE A 26 2.29 14.89 6.82
N ALA A 27 3.45 14.39 7.23
CA ALA A 27 3.55 13.31 8.20
C ALA A 27 2.96 13.72 9.56
N GLU A 28 3.25 14.93 10.04
CA GLU A 28 2.63 15.50 11.24
C GLU A 28 1.10 15.56 11.09
N ALA A 29 0.62 16.13 9.98
CA ALA A 29 -0.81 16.24 9.69
C ALA A 29 -1.49 14.86 9.76
N LEU A 30 -0.92 13.87 9.07
CA LEU A 30 -1.43 12.51 9.03
C LEU A 30 -1.48 11.86 10.42
N ASN A 31 -0.42 12.05 11.22
CA ASN A 31 -0.27 11.31 12.47
C ASN A 31 -0.94 11.95 13.68
N GLU A 32 -1.16 13.27 13.67
CA GLU A 32 -1.71 14.03 14.80
C GLU A 32 -3.15 14.53 14.56
N HIS A 33 -3.59 14.74 13.31
CA HIS A 33 -4.90 15.37 13.03
C HIS A 33 -6.05 14.36 12.87
N ARG A 34 -6.25 13.50 13.88
CA ARG A 34 -7.41 12.58 14.03
C ARG A 34 -7.61 11.52 12.94
N LEU A 35 -6.75 11.48 11.91
CA LEU A 35 -6.82 10.44 10.87
C LEU A 35 -6.43 9.08 11.44
N TRP A 36 -5.46 9.03 12.36
CA TRP A 36 -5.16 7.81 13.11
C TRP A 36 -6.19 7.56 14.21
N ASN A 37 -6.78 6.36 14.23
CA ASN A 37 -7.62 5.91 15.32
C ASN A 37 -6.84 4.99 16.26
N ASP A 38 -6.76 5.34 17.54
CA ASP A 38 -5.99 4.57 18.52
C ASP A 38 -6.66 3.28 19.00
N GLU A 39 -7.97 3.15 18.90
CA GLU A 39 -8.68 1.91 19.25
C GLU A 39 -8.48 0.87 18.15
N ASP A 40 -8.75 1.30 16.92
CA ASP A 40 -8.65 0.47 15.73
C ASP A 40 -7.22 0.37 15.22
N LYS A 41 -6.26 1.17 15.69
CA LYS A 41 -4.89 1.17 15.16
C LYS A 41 -4.85 1.24 13.63
N PHE A 42 -5.63 2.15 13.03
CA PHE A 42 -5.79 2.27 11.58
C PHE A 42 -6.08 3.73 11.19
N PHE A 43 -5.76 4.11 9.95
CA PHE A 43 -6.05 5.45 9.42
C PHE A 43 -7.41 5.51 8.74
N TYR A 44 -8.18 6.55 9.01
CA TYR A 44 -9.50 6.80 8.44
C TYR A 44 -9.61 8.23 7.91
N ASP A 45 -10.40 8.40 6.85
CA ASP A 45 -10.86 9.72 6.44
C ASP A 45 -11.75 10.33 7.51
N VAL A 46 -11.73 11.65 7.60
CA VAL A 46 -12.51 12.42 8.57
C VAL A 46 -13.45 13.36 7.84
N LEU A 47 -14.75 13.15 8.01
CA LEU A 47 -15.79 14.04 7.49
C LEU A 47 -15.85 15.29 8.37
N SER A 48 -15.60 16.45 7.77
CA SER A 48 -15.67 17.74 8.45
C SER A 48 -16.93 18.50 8.02
N VAL A 49 -17.88 18.65 8.94
CA VAL A 49 -19.12 19.42 8.72
C VAL A 49 -19.04 20.71 9.51
N GLN A 50 -19.40 21.84 8.88
CA GLN A 50 -19.32 23.14 9.52
C GLN A 50 -20.17 23.19 10.80
N GLY A 51 -19.54 23.55 11.92
CA GLY A 51 -20.22 23.67 13.22
C GLY A 51 -20.47 22.36 13.96
N ALA A 52 -20.03 21.22 13.42
CA ALA A 52 -20.07 19.92 14.09
C ALA A 52 -18.65 19.40 14.36
N ASP A 53 -18.53 18.49 15.33
CA ASP A 53 -17.29 17.77 15.52
C ASP A 53 -16.98 16.89 14.30
N PRO A 54 -15.71 16.85 13.85
CA PRO A 54 -15.30 15.98 12.75
C PRO A 54 -15.61 14.51 13.05
N ILE A 55 -16.14 13.79 12.06
CA ILE A 55 -16.59 12.40 12.18
C ILE A 55 -15.60 11.48 11.44
N PRO A 56 -14.85 10.62 12.15
CA PRO A 56 -14.03 9.60 11.51
C PRO A 56 -14.91 8.56 10.80
N LEU A 57 -14.68 8.37 9.51
CA LEU A 57 -15.35 7.34 8.72
C LEU A 57 -14.59 6.02 8.94
N ARG A 58 -15.04 5.20 9.91
CA ARG A 58 -14.40 3.91 10.30
C ARG A 58 -14.56 2.82 9.23
N ILE A 59 -14.10 3.13 8.02
CA ILE A 59 -14.09 2.29 6.83
C ILE A 59 -12.65 1.81 6.63
N GLN A 60 -12.41 0.53 6.88
CA GLN A 60 -11.12 -0.12 6.68
C GLN A 60 -10.93 -0.41 5.19
N SER A 61 -10.63 0.64 4.43
CA SER A 61 -10.33 0.57 3.00
C SER A 61 -8.85 0.77 2.72
N ILE A 62 -8.48 0.55 1.47
CA ILE A 62 -7.14 0.80 0.97
C ILE A 62 -6.70 2.25 1.16
N VAL A 63 -7.63 3.21 1.24
CA VAL A 63 -7.31 4.62 1.51
C VAL A 63 -6.51 4.75 2.81
N GLY A 64 -6.91 4.05 3.87
CA GLY A 64 -6.19 4.02 5.14
C GLY A 64 -4.80 3.36 5.07
N LEU A 65 -4.53 2.57 4.03
CA LEU A 65 -3.24 1.93 3.78
C LEU A 65 -2.35 2.72 2.82
N THR A 66 -2.89 3.71 2.10
CA THR A 66 -2.09 4.59 1.20
C THR A 66 -1.02 5.38 1.92
N SER A 67 -1.14 5.54 3.26
CA SER A 67 -0.09 6.11 4.10
C SER A 67 1.24 5.36 3.99
N LEU A 68 1.21 4.08 3.61
CA LEU A 68 2.40 3.26 3.40
C LEU A 68 3.21 3.69 2.16
N PHE A 69 2.59 4.34 1.17
CA PHE A 69 3.19 4.57 -0.16
C PHE A 69 4.32 5.59 -0.14
N ALA A 70 4.23 6.56 0.76
CA ALA A 70 5.21 7.62 0.88
C ALA A 70 6.35 7.19 1.80
N VAL A 71 7.17 6.28 1.28
CA VAL A 71 8.38 5.75 1.89
C VAL A 71 9.58 5.89 0.94
N SER A 72 10.74 6.28 1.47
CA SER A 72 12.01 6.37 0.73
C SER A 72 13.17 6.28 1.70
N THR A 73 14.33 5.81 1.25
CA THR A 73 15.58 5.91 2.02
C THR A 73 16.48 7.00 1.43
N ILE A 74 17.26 7.67 2.29
CA ILE A 74 18.32 8.60 1.89
C ILE A 74 19.64 8.07 2.45
N GLN A 75 20.58 7.79 1.56
CA GLN A 75 21.91 7.33 1.95
C GLN A 75 22.76 8.49 2.50
N LYS A 76 23.58 8.21 3.50
CA LYS A 76 24.50 9.18 4.12
C LYS A 76 25.39 9.90 3.11
N LYS A 77 25.85 9.20 2.08
CA LYS A 77 26.65 9.77 0.98
C LYS A 77 25.95 10.93 0.26
N VAL A 78 24.62 10.99 0.28
CA VAL A 78 23.83 12.11 -0.26
C VAL A 78 24.00 13.34 0.61
N PHE A 79 23.89 13.18 1.94
CA PHE A 79 24.12 14.28 2.89
C PHE A 79 25.54 14.84 2.80
N ASP A 80 26.54 14.02 2.49
CA ASP A 80 27.92 14.48 2.34
C ASP A 80 28.14 15.28 1.04
N LYS A 81 27.32 15.04 0.01
CA LYS A 81 27.32 15.84 -1.23
C LYS A 81 26.48 17.11 -1.14
N LEU A 82 25.52 17.16 -0.21
CA LEU A 82 24.54 18.24 -0.05
C LEU A 82 24.66 18.87 1.36
N PRO A 83 25.70 19.69 1.61
CA PRO A 83 26.00 20.22 2.93
C PRO A 83 24.95 21.21 3.45
N ASP A 84 24.30 21.99 2.58
CA ASP A 84 23.26 22.94 2.99
C ASP A 84 21.96 22.20 3.34
N PHE A 85 21.58 21.18 2.57
CA PHE A 85 20.49 20.28 2.88
C PHE A 85 20.73 19.59 4.22
N LYS A 86 21.92 18.99 4.43
CA LYS A 86 22.31 18.36 5.69
C LYS A 86 22.19 19.34 6.87
N LYS A 87 22.73 20.55 6.72
CA LYS A 87 22.66 21.60 7.74
C LYS A 87 21.21 21.97 8.10
N ARG A 88 20.34 22.13 7.09
CA ARG A 88 18.94 22.51 7.30
C ARG A 88 18.10 21.39 7.89
N THR A 89 18.30 20.14 7.43
CA THR A 89 17.65 18.96 8.01
C THR A 89 18.00 18.80 9.49
N VAL A 90 19.29 18.89 9.85
CA VAL A 90 19.75 18.82 11.26
C VAL A 90 19.19 19.99 12.07
N TRP A 91 19.16 21.20 11.52
CA TRP A 91 18.56 22.34 12.23
C TRP A 91 17.05 22.12 12.47
N PHE A 92 16.33 21.65 11.46
CA PHE A 92 14.88 21.45 11.52
C PHE A 92 14.50 20.33 12.49
N GLU A 93 15.23 19.22 12.46
CA GLU A 93 15.12 18.13 13.44
C GLU A 93 15.26 18.67 14.87
N ASN A 94 16.36 19.37 15.15
CA ASN A 94 16.64 19.92 16.48
C ASN A 94 15.59 20.93 16.91
N TYR A 95 15.15 21.80 15.99
CA TYR A 95 14.07 22.75 16.25
C TYR A 95 12.79 22.03 16.63
N ARG A 96 12.36 21.01 15.87
CA ARG A 96 11.10 20.31 16.12
C ARG A 96 11.16 19.52 17.43
N LYS A 97 12.24 18.76 17.68
CA LYS A 97 12.46 18.02 18.93
C LYS A 97 12.48 18.95 20.15
N LYS A 98 13.21 20.08 20.09
CA LYS A 98 13.27 21.06 21.17
C LYS A 98 11.91 21.69 21.48
N ASN A 99 11.04 21.81 20.48
CA ASN A 99 9.71 22.42 20.63
C ASN A 99 8.59 21.37 20.77
N ASN A 100 8.92 20.10 21.04
CA ASN A 100 7.95 19.01 21.18
C ASN A 100 6.98 18.89 19.99
N LYS A 101 7.47 19.14 18.77
CA LYS A 101 6.73 18.97 17.52
C LYS A 101 6.99 17.60 16.93
N PHE A 102 6.05 17.11 16.12
CA PHE A 102 6.18 15.81 15.45
C PHE A 102 7.50 15.69 14.69
N TRP A 103 8.17 14.56 14.84
CA TRP A 103 9.29 14.16 13.98
C TRP A 103 9.03 12.70 13.57
N PRO A 104 8.95 12.37 12.28
CA PRO A 104 8.86 10.98 11.86
C PRO A 104 10.12 10.27 12.36
N ASN A 105 9.98 9.08 12.92
CA ASN A 105 11.10 8.33 13.49
C ASN A 105 12.17 8.13 12.41
N GLU A 106 13.24 8.92 12.46
CA GLU A 106 14.49 8.59 11.79
C GLU A 106 15.08 7.41 12.54
N GLU A 107 14.74 6.22 12.09
CA GLU A 107 15.60 5.10 12.37
C GLU A 107 16.83 5.27 11.46
N ARG A 108 18.00 5.14 12.06
CA ARG A 108 19.24 4.99 11.30
C ARG A 108 19.48 3.50 11.22
N SER A 109 19.39 2.92 10.03
CA SER A 109 20.11 1.67 9.78
C SER A 109 21.58 1.98 9.97
N ASP A 110 22.30 1.20 10.80
CA ASP A 110 23.75 1.19 11.09
C ASP A 110 24.55 2.51 11.10
N GLY A 111 23.88 3.66 11.07
CA GLY A 111 24.43 4.99 10.81
C GLY A 111 24.51 5.43 9.34
N GLU A 112 24.19 4.60 8.34
CA GLU A 112 24.45 4.88 6.91
C GLU A 112 23.22 5.28 6.08
N GLU A 113 21.99 5.03 6.54
CA GLU A 113 20.77 5.42 5.82
C GLU A 113 19.73 6.03 6.76
N VAL A 114 18.92 6.94 6.20
CA VAL A 114 17.76 7.56 6.87
C VAL A 114 16.49 7.15 6.16
N LEU A 115 15.52 6.60 6.92
CA LEU A 115 14.18 6.32 6.40
C LEU A 115 13.30 7.57 6.45
N LEU A 116 12.72 7.93 5.31
CA LEU A 116 11.61 8.86 5.21
C LEU A 116 10.32 8.06 5.06
N SER A 117 9.44 8.14 6.05
CA SER A 117 8.15 7.46 6.05
C SER A 117 7.08 8.34 6.67
N LEU A 118 5.88 8.36 6.08
CA LEU A 118 4.71 9.00 6.72
C LEU A 118 4.26 8.23 7.96
N VAL A 119 4.53 6.93 8.04
CA VAL A 119 4.07 6.06 9.12
C VAL A 119 5.24 5.72 10.04
N ARG A 120 5.05 5.86 11.34
CA ARG A 120 6.01 5.41 12.35
C ARG A 120 6.04 3.88 12.42
N GLN A 121 7.19 3.30 12.76
CA GLN A 121 7.38 1.84 12.84
C GLN A 121 6.30 1.12 13.68
N ASP A 122 5.91 1.68 14.83
CA ASP A 122 4.88 1.11 15.70
C ASP A 122 3.52 1.03 15.00
N ARG A 123 3.14 2.08 14.26
CA ARG A 123 1.91 2.11 13.46
C ARG A 123 2.01 1.20 12.23
N LEU A 124 3.18 1.12 11.59
CA LEU A 124 3.45 0.23 10.46
C LEU A 124 3.14 -1.22 10.83
N VAL A 125 3.58 -1.69 12.00
CA VAL A 125 3.29 -3.06 12.46
C VAL A 125 1.79 -3.32 12.59
N PHE A 126 1.02 -2.36 13.11
CA PHE A 126 -0.45 -2.51 13.21
C PHE A 126 -1.14 -2.51 11.85
N LEU A 127 -0.67 -1.69 10.89
CA LEU A 127 -1.20 -1.69 9.53
C LEU A 127 -0.89 -3.00 8.82
N LEU A 128 0.35 -3.49 8.91
CA LEU A 128 0.78 -4.76 8.30
C LEU A 128 0.00 -5.95 8.86
N LYS A 129 -0.28 -5.96 10.17
CA LYS A 129 -1.10 -7.02 10.78
C LYS A 129 -2.47 -7.14 10.11
N ARG A 130 -3.11 -6.02 9.75
CA ARG A 130 -4.40 -6.05 9.03
C ARG A 130 -4.25 -6.37 7.56
N LEU A 131 -3.27 -5.74 6.93
CA LEU A 131 -2.94 -5.92 5.52
C LEU A 131 -2.73 -7.41 5.19
N LEU A 132 -2.07 -8.14 6.09
CA LEU A 132 -1.65 -9.53 5.93
C LEU A 132 -2.63 -10.54 6.56
N ASP A 133 -3.81 -10.10 7.00
CA ASP A 133 -4.86 -10.97 7.54
C ASP A 133 -5.82 -11.39 6.42
N GLU A 134 -6.02 -12.70 6.27
CA GLU A 134 -6.85 -13.28 5.20
C GLU A 134 -8.35 -13.02 5.38
N GLU A 135 -8.79 -12.76 6.62
CA GLU A 135 -10.16 -12.33 6.94
C GLU A 135 -10.35 -10.81 6.87
N GLU A 136 -9.28 -10.07 6.57
CA GLU A 136 -9.32 -8.64 6.27
C GLU A 136 -8.88 -8.38 4.82
N PHE A 137 -7.64 -7.95 4.62
CA PHE A 137 -7.17 -7.43 3.33
C PHE A 137 -6.47 -8.47 2.45
N LEU A 138 -5.88 -9.52 3.01
CA LEU A 138 -5.06 -10.47 2.28
C LEU A 138 -5.94 -11.48 1.52
N SER A 139 -6.03 -11.32 0.21
CA SER A 139 -6.72 -12.27 -0.68
C SER A 139 -5.77 -13.34 -1.23
N PRO A 140 -6.30 -14.39 -1.87
CA PRO A 140 -5.50 -15.30 -2.68
C PRO A 140 -4.76 -14.63 -3.85
N GLY A 141 -5.22 -13.46 -4.31
CA GLY A 141 -4.69 -12.74 -5.47
C GLY A 141 -3.94 -11.45 -5.17
N GLY A 142 -3.68 -11.12 -3.91
CA GLY A 142 -3.09 -9.85 -3.48
C GLY A 142 -3.90 -9.18 -2.37
N ILE A 143 -3.91 -7.85 -2.32
CA ILE A 143 -4.57 -7.02 -1.31
C ILE A 143 -5.90 -6.48 -1.85
N ARG A 144 -6.98 -6.72 -1.09
CA ARG A 144 -8.33 -6.22 -1.34
C ARG A 144 -8.40 -4.70 -1.14
N ALA A 145 -9.23 -4.02 -1.93
CA ALA A 145 -9.45 -2.59 -1.77
C ALA A 145 -10.28 -2.20 -0.53
N LEU A 146 -11.04 -3.14 0.03
CA LEU A 146 -11.78 -2.99 1.28
C LEU A 146 -11.61 -4.25 2.12
N SER A 147 -11.43 -4.09 3.43
CA SER A 147 -11.32 -5.21 4.36
C SER A 147 -12.56 -6.10 4.27
N LYS A 148 -12.34 -7.41 4.11
CA LYS A 148 -13.39 -8.43 4.07
C LYS A 148 -14.24 -8.45 5.35
N ARG A 149 -13.71 -7.95 6.48
CA ARG A 149 -14.47 -7.73 7.72
C ARG A 149 -15.79 -6.98 7.50
N HIS A 150 -15.83 -6.05 6.55
CA HIS A 150 -17.05 -5.30 6.21
C HIS A 150 -18.15 -6.12 5.55
N GLU A 151 -17.91 -7.40 5.24
CA GLU A 151 -18.95 -8.35 4.82
C GLU A 151 -19.94 -8.59 5.96
N ASN A 152 -19.42 -8.95 7.14
CA ASN A 152 -20.22 -9.25 8.34
C ASN A 152 -20.46 -8.02 9.23
N ASN A 153 -19.68 -6.95 9.02
CA ASN A 153 -19.73 -5.71 9.80
C ASN A 153 -19.79 -4.48 8.88
N PRO A 154 -20.89 -4.27 8.14
CA PRO A 154 -21.02 -3.10 7.27
C PRO A 154 -20.93 -1.82 8.10
N TYR A 155 -20.28 -0.80 7.55
CA TYR A 155 -20.18 0.51 8.20
C TYR A 155 -21.27 1.44 7.66
N SER A 156 -21.93 2.19 8.53
CA SER A 156 -22.97 3.15 8.15
C SER A 156 -22.77 4.49 8.83
N VAL A 157 -23.09 5.58 8.12
CA VAL A 157 -23.10 6.95 8.63
C VAL A 157 -24.36 7.67 8.17
N THR A 158 -24.91 8.54 9.02
CA THR A 158 -26.06 9.38 8.67
C THR A 158 -25.59 10.80 8.43
N VAL A 159 -25.86 11.34 7.23
CA VAL A 159 -25.57 12.73 6.85
C VAL A 159 -26.85 13.33 6.29
N ASP A 160 -27.28 14.48 6.80
CA ASP A 160 -28.52 15.15 6.40
C ASP A 160 -29.77 14.23 6.38
N ASN A 161 -29.90 13.39 7.41
CA ASN A 161 -30.95 12.37 7.55
C ASN A 161 -30.95 11.26 6.48
N VAL A 162 -29.91 11.17 5.65
CA VAL A 162 -29.70 10.08 4.70
C VAL A 162 -28.65 9.12 5.28
N GLN A 163 -28.99 7.84 5.35
CA GLN A 163 -28.07 6.79 5.78
C GLN A 163 -27.28 6.28 4.58
N TYR A 164 -25.95 6.35 4.67
CA TYR A 164 -25.02 5.77 3.73
C TYR A 164 -24.38 4.54 4.35
N THR A 165 -24.32 3.42 3.61
CA THR A 165 -23.77 2.16 4.09
C THR A 165 -22.78 1.59 3.09
N ILE A 166 -21.65 1.10 3.60
CA ILE A 166 -20.66 0.37 2.83
C ILE A 166 -20.54 -1.07 3.35
N ARG A 167 -20.45 -2.02 2.41
CA ARG A 167 -20.21 -3.44 2.65
C ARG A 167 -19.14 -3.94 1.69
N TYR A 168 -18.39 -4.96 2.12
CA TYR A 168 -17.51 -5.73 1.26
C TYR A 168 -18.27 -6.31 0.06
N ASP A 169 -17.68 -6.17 -1.10
CA ASP A 169 -18.20 -6.62 -2.38
C ASP A 169 -17.00 -7.03 -3.25
N PRO A 170 -16.72 -8.33 -3.37
CA PRO A 170 -15.48 -8.80 -3.97
C PRO A 170 -15.45 -8.66 -5.49
N GLY A 171 -16.58 -8.46 -6.17
CA GLY A 171 -16.70 -8.48 -7.63
C GLY A 171 -17.17 -7.15 -8.23
N ASP A 172 -18.06 -7.19 -9.21
CA ASP A 172 -18.73 -6.01 -9.76
C ASP A 172 -19.59 -5.32 -8.69
N SER A 173 -19.78 -4.00 -8.79
CA SER A 173 -20.56 -3.28 -7.77
C SER A 173 -22.01 -3.76 -7.72
N THR A 174 -22.47 -4.10 -6.52
CA THR A 174 -23.88 -4.37 -6.21
C THR A 174 -24.75 -3.12 -6.07
N SER A 175 -24.23 -1.92 -6.37
CA SER A 175 -24.98 -0.66 -6.27
C SER A 175 -24.55 0.39 -7.30
N ASP A 176 -25.52 1.20 -7.73
CA ASP A 176 -25.33 2.26 -8.74
C ASP A 176 -24.58 3.49 -8.19
N ILE A 177 -24.55 3.66 -6.87
CA ILE A 177 -24.05 4.88 -6.19
C ILE A 177 -22.51 4.98 -6.20
N TYR A 178 -21.80 3.92 -6.58
CA TYR A 178 -20.33 3.85 -6.47
C TYR A 178 -19.59 3.48 -7.77
N GLY A 179 -20.16 3.79 -8.94
CA GLY A 179 -19.43 3.71 -10.22
C GLY A 179 -19.86 2.60 -11.18
N GLY A 180 -21.08 2.08 -11.06
CA GLY A 180 -21.61 1.06 -11.98
C GLY A 180 -20.73 -0.19 -12.00
N ASN A 181 -20.17 -0.55 -13.16
CA ASN A 181 -19.35 -1.76 -13.35
C ASN A 181 -17.90 -1.67 -12.81
N SER A 182 -17.52 -0.60 -12.08
CA SER A 182 -16.19 -0.48 -11.47
C SER A 182 -16.34 -0.44 -9.94
N ASN A 183 -15.56 -1.24 -9.22
CA ASN A 183 -15.76 -1.45 -7.79
C ASN A 183 -14.45 -1.41 -6.98
N TRP A 184 -14.44 -0.57 -5.96
CA TRP A 184 -13.33 -0.41 -4.99
C TRP A 184 -13.67 -0.97 -3.60
N ARG A 185 -14.82 -1.64 -3.45
CA ARG A 185 -15.33 -2.14 -2.16
C ARG A 185 -14.94 -3.59 -1.88
N GLY A 186 -13.87 -4.08 -2.49
CA GLY A 186 -13.39 -5.44 -2.27
C GLY A 186 -12.39 -5.97 -3.30
N PRO A 187 -12.51 -5.64 -4.60
CA PRO A 187 -11.60 -6.19 -5.59
C PRO A 187 -10.13 -5.87 -5.35
N VAL A 188 -9.26 -6.68 -5.94
CA VAL A 188 -7.82 -6.49 -5.99
C VAL A 188 -7.48 -5.67 -7.23
N TRP A 189 -6.73 -4.59 -7.03
CA TRP A 189 -6.28 -3.70 -8.10
C TRP A 189 -4.77 -3.79 -8.26
N MET A 190 -4.30 -4.09 -9.46
CA MET A 190 -2.87 -4.27 -9.76
C MET A 190 -2.01 -3.05 -9.35
N PRO A 191 -2.39 -1.79 -9.66
CA PRO A 191 -1.52 -0.64 -9.37
C PRO A 191 -1.37 -0.39 -7.88
N ILE A 192 -2.44 -0.58 -7.12
CA ILE A 192 -2.42 -0.50 -5.67
C ILE A 192 -1.52 -1.59 -5.09
N ASN A 193 -1.66 -2.82 -5.56
CA ASN A 193 -0.85 -3.95 -5.09
C ASN A 193 0.63 -3.72 -5.38
N PHE A 194 0.94 -3.25 -6.58
CA PHE A 194 2.30 -2.86 -6.96
C PHE A 194 2.88 -1.83 -5.98
N LEU A 195 2.15 -0.73 -5.70
CA LEU A 195 2.61 0.29 -4.76
C LEU A 195 2.80 -0.23 -3.34
N ILE A 196 1.90 -1.09 -2.85
CA ILE A 196 2.04 -1.74 -1.54
C ILE A 196 3.30 -2.59 -1.48
N ILE A 197 3.51 -3.44 -2.49
CA ILE A 197 4.65 -4.35 -2.57
C ILE A 197 5.97 -3.55 -2.58
N GLU A 198 6.08 -2.54 -3.43
CA GLU A 198 7.25 -1.66 -3.51
C GLU A 198 7.51 -0.92 -2.20
N SER A 199 6.45 -0.46 -1.53
CA SER A 199 6.56 0.23 -0.25
C SER A 199 7.07 -0.71 0.85
N ILE A 200 6.49 -1.91 0.95
CA ILE A 200 6.91 -2.94 1.91
C ILE A 200 8.35 -3.38 1.64
N ARG A 201 8.74 -3.54 0.37
CA ARG A 201 10.13 -3.84 -0.01
C ARG A 201 11.07 -2.71 0.38
N THR A 202 10.67 -1.45 0.22
CA THR A 202 11.46 -0.29 0.67
C THR A 202 11.65 -0.31 2.19
N TYR A 203 10.58 -0.57 2.96
CA TYR A 203 10.72 -0.78 4.40
C TYR A 203 11.62 -1.97 4.72
N GLY A 204 11.51 -3.08 3.99
CA GLY A 204 12.33 -4.28 4.20
C GLY A 204 13.81 -4.07 3.92
N ASN A 205 14.16 -3.34 2.86
CA ASN A 205 15.55 -2.98 2.59
C ASN A 205 16.15 -2.15 3.72
N PHE A 206 15.35 -1.25 4.31
CA PHE A 206 15.79 -0.40 5.40
C PHE A 206 15.91 -1.15 6.75
N TYR A 207 14.88 -1.93 7.11
CA TYR A 207 14.82 -2.61 8.40
C TYR A 207 15.60 -3.94 8.42
N GLY A 208 15.79 -4.58 7.28
CA GLY A 208 16.35 -5.93 7.20
C GLY A 208 15.62 -6.91 8.12
N ASP A 209 16.38 -7.74 8.83
CA ASP A 209 15.85 -8.73 9.78
C ASP A 209 15.47 -8.14 11.15
N SER A 210 15.72 -6.84 11.39
CA SER A 210 15.38 -6.21 12.67
C SER A 210 13.88 -6.03 12.88
N LEU A 211 13.11 -6.01 11.79
CA LEU A 211 11.65 -5.94 11.82
C LEU A 211 11.05 -7.16 11.13
N GLN A 212 10.36 -7.98 11.92
CA GLN A 212 9.62 -9.13 11.43
C GLN A 212 8.15 -9.02 11.80
N VAL A 213 7.28 -9.47 10.90
CA VAL A 213 5.83 -9.52 11.09
C VAL A 213 5.31 -10.90 10.72
N GLU A 214 4.13 -11.24 11.23
CA GLU A 214 3.48 -12.51 10.94
C GLU A 214 2.79 -12.43 9.55
N CYS A 215 3.10 -13.37 8.65
CA CYS A 215 2.56 -13.38 7.30
C CYS A 215 2.30 -14.81 6.79
N PRO A 216 1.03 -15.20 6.56
CA PRO A 216 -0.19 -14.46 6.89
C PRO A 216 -0.36 -14.22 8.40
N THR A 217 -1.12 -13.20 8.79
CA THR A 217 -1.46 -12.96 10.21
C THR A 217 -2.24 -14.15 10.77
N GLY A 218 -1.90 -14.58 11.99
CA GLY A 218 -2.44 -15.78 12.63
C GLY A 218 -1.81 -17.12 12.22
N SER A 219 -0.83 -17.13 11.29
CA SER A 219 -0.17 -18.37 10.83
C SER A 219 0.97 -18.88 11.71
N GLY A 220 1.50 -18.05 12.61
CA GLY A 220 2.73 -18.26 13.37
C GLY A 220 4.02 -18.06 12.58
N LYS A 221 3.95 -17.77 11.27
CA LYS A 221 5.12 -17.62 10.40
C LYS A 221 5.61 -16.17 10.41
N MET A 222 6.72 -15.91 11.10
CA MET A 222 7.38 -14.62 11.11
C MET A 222 8.27 -14.45 9.87
N MET A 223 8.15 -13.30 9.21
CA MET A 223 8.87 -12.95 7.98
C MET A 223 9.41 -11.52 8.09
N ASN A 224 10.62 -11.28 7.58
CA ASN A 224 11.09 -9.91 7.35
C ASN A 224 10.28 -9.28 6.21
N LEU A 225 10.31 -7.95 6.09
CA LEU A 225 9.44 -7.26 5.13
C LEU A 225 9.80 -7.51 3.66
N CYS A 226 11.06 -7.86 3.33
CA CYS A 226 11.40 -8.28 1.97
C CYS A 226 10.69 -9.59 1.61
N SER A 227 10.71 -10.58 2.52
CA SER A 227 9.99 -11.83 2.33
C SER A 227 8.46 -11.64 2.30
N VAL A 228 7.93 -10.67 3.05
CA VAL A 228 6.50 -10.29 2.93
C VAL A 228 6.20 -9.72 1.55
N ALA A 229 7.04 -8.84 1.02
CA ALA A 229 6.88 -8.31 -0.33
C ALA A 229 6.94 -9.42 -1.39
N ASP A 230 7.83 -10.40 -1.22
CA ASP A 230 7.92 -11.59 -2.08
C ASP A 230 6.66 -12.47 -2.00
N GLU A 231 6.13 -12.72 -0.80
CA GLU A 231 4.87 -13.46 -0.60
C GLU A 231 3.69 -12.78 -1.31
N LEU A 232 3.55 -11.45 -1.16
CA LEU A 232 2.52 -10.67 -1.85
C LEU A 232 2.71 -10.67 -3.36
N THR A 233 3.95 -10.56 -3.83
CA THR A 233 4.30 -10.66 -5.25
C THR A 233 3.89 -12.01 -5.83
N GLY A 234 4.21 -13.11 -5.14
CA GLY A 234 3.82 -14.45 -5.53
C GLY A 234 2.29 -14.60 -5.66
N ARG A 235 1.51 -14.04 -4.73
CA ARG A 235 0.04 -14.05 -4.81
C ARG A 235 -0.51 -13.31 -6.03
N VAL A 236 0.06 -12.15 -6.35
CA VAL A 236 -0.34 -11.37 -7.52
C VAL A 236 0.04 -12.08 -8.82
N ILE A 237 1.25 -12.67 -8.89
CA ILE A 237 1.69 -13.45 -10.05
C ILE A 237 0.78 -14.69 -10.24
N ASN A 238 0.40 -15.36 -9.15
CA ASN A 238 -0.44 -16.55 -9.16
C ASN A 238 -1.79 -16.33 -9.86
N LEU A 239 -2.33 -15.10 -9.88
CA LEU A 239 -3.51 -14.76 -10.67
C LEU A 239 -3.37 -15.24 -12.12
N PHE A 240 -2.19 -15.03 -12.68
CA PHE A 240 -1.86 -15.30 -14.06
C PHE A 240 -1.29 -16.69 -14.27
N GLU A 241 -0.96 -17.49 -13.25
CA GLU A 241 -0.32 -18.79 -13.40
C GLU A 241 -1.32 -19.93 -13.65
N LYS A 242 -0.85 -21.02 -14.26
CA LYS A 242 -1.64 -22.25 -14.38
C LYS A 242 -1.53 -23.03 -13.08
N ASP A 243 -2.66 -23.46 -12.55
CA ASP A 243 -2.69 -24.46 -11.49
C ASP A 243 -2.37 -25.87 -12.03
N LYS A 244 -2.38 -26.87 -11.14
CA LYS A 244 -2.16 -28.28 -11.46
C LYS A 244 -3.14 -28.85 -12.50
N ASP A 245 -4.32 -28.26 -12.62
CA ASP A 245 -5.38 -28.65 -13.54
C ASP A 245 -5.35 -27.81 -14.83
N GLY A 246 -4.34 -26.94 -14.98
CA GLY A 246 -4.14 -26.06 -16.12
C GLY A 246 -5.06 -24.83 -16.16
N ASN A 247 -5.75 -24.50 -15.07
CA ASN A 247 -6.61 -23.31 -14.98
C ASN A 247 -5.80 -22.08 -14.56
N ARG A 248 -6.25 -20.89 -14.96
CA ARG A 248 -5.79 -19.61 -14.41
C ARG A 248 -6.95 -18.93 -13.67
N ARG A 249 -6.66 -18.27 -12.54
CA ARG A 249 -7.68 -17.56 -11.74
C ARG A 249 -8.38 -16.48 -12.56
N ILE A 250 -7.61 -15.73 -13.35
CA ILE A 250 -8.14 -14.64 -14.18
C ILE A 250 -9.19 -15.08 -15.20
N HIS A 251 -9.22 -16.36 -15.60
CA HIS A 251 -10.17 -16.87 -16.58
C HIS A 251 -11.42 -17.48 -15.93
N ASP A 252 -11.32 -17.90 -14.67
CA ASP A 252 -12.41 -18.49 -13.87
C ASP A 252 -13.32 -19.45 -14.67
N GLU A 253 -14.60 -19.12 -14.84
CA GLU A 253 -15.59 -19.93 -15.57
C GLU A 253 -15.26 -20.17 -17.05
N TYR A 254 -14.37 -19.35 -17.64
CA TYR A 254 -13.96 -19.45 -19.05
C TYR A 254 -12.71 -20.30 -19.27
N ASN A 255 -12.16 -20.94 -18.23
CA ASN A 255 -10.98 -21.79 -18.37
C ASN A 255 -11.12 -22.88 -19.45
N TRP A 256 -12.35 -23.37 -19.72
CA TRP A 256 -12.59 -24.32 -20.81
C TRP A 256 -12.17 -23.79 -22.19
N PHE A 257 -12.34 -22.49 -22.45
CA PHE A 257 -12.00 -21.85 -23.72
C PHE A 257 -10.49 -21.68 -23.86
N TYR A 258 -9.84 -21.23 -22.79
CA TYR A 258 -8.39 -21.03 -22.74
C TYR A 258 -7.60 -22.33 -22.59
N LYS A 259 -8.26 -23.47 -22.43
CA LYS A 259 -7.63 -24.80 -22.49
C LYS A 259 -7.62 -25.39 -23.90
N GLN A 260 -8.33 -24.80 -24.86
CA GLN A 260 -8.36 -25.29 -26.23
C GLN A 260 -7.02 -25.03 -26.94
N PRO A 261 -6.58 -25.94 -27.84
CA PRO A 261 -5.39 -25.71 -28.65
C PRO A 261 -5.47 -24.39 -29.45
N GLY A 262 -4.43 -23.59 -29.37
CA GLY A 262 -4.33 -22.25 -29.95
C GLY A 262 -4.71 -21.11 -28.98
N ASN A 263 -5.44 -21.40 -27.91
CA ASN A 263 -5.88 -20.40 -26.92
C ASN A 263 -5.07 -20.42 -25.62
N GLU A 264 -4.24 -21.44 -25.40
CA GLU A 264 -3.61 -21.76 -24.12
C GLU A 264 -2.60 -20.73 -23.59
N ASN A 265 -2.20 -19.79 -24.45
CA ASN A 265 -1.27 -18.71 -24.17
C ASN A 265 -1.90 -17.32 -24.37
N LEU A 266 -3.21 -17.24 -24.61
CA LEU A 266 -3.91 -15.97 -24.63
C LEU A 266 -4.04 -15.45 -23.20
N PHE A 267 -3.58 -14.22 -22.97
CA PHE A 267 -3.70 -13.52 -21.71
C PHE A 267 -4.56 -12.28 -21.88
N LEU A 268 -5.42 -12.04 -20.89
CA LEU A 268 -6.17 -10.81 -20.77
C LEU A 268 -5.64 -10.00 -19.59
N PHE A 269 -5.65 -8.69 -19.77
CA PHE A 269 -5.23 -7.72 -18.76
C PHE A 269 -6.47 -7.00 -18.28
N TYR A 270 -7.04 -7.51 -17.20
CA TYR A 270 -8.29 -7.02 -16.63
C TYR A 270 -8.10 -5.72 -15.85
N GLU A 271 -9.18 -4.97 -15.68
CA GLU A 271 -9.23 -3.72 -14.93
C GLU A 271 -8.89 -3.97 -13.45
N TYR A 272 -9.51 -5.00 -12.88
CA TYR A 272 -9.32 -5.45 -11.50
C TYR A 272 -9.67 -6.94 -11.38
N PHE A 273 -9.45 -7.51 -10.20
CA PHE A 273 -9.64 -8.93 -9.93
C PHE A 273 -10.56 -9.17 -8.74
N HIS A 274 -11.40 -10.19 -8.81
CA HIS A 274 -12.33 -10.53 -7.75
C HIS A 274 -11.59 -10.80 -6.43
N GLY A 275 -12.00 -10.14 -5.35
CA GLY A 275 -11.32 -10.13 -4.06
C GLY A 275 -11.18 -11.49 -3.37
N ASP A 276 -11.93 -12.51 -3.79
CA ASP A 276 -11.86 -13.86 -3.20
C ASP A 276 -11.41 -14.96 -4.17
N THR A 277 -11.66 -14.81 -5.48
CA THR A 277 -11.39 -15.87 -6.46
C THR A 277 -10.19 -15.54 -7.34
N GLY A 278 -9.93 -14.24 -7.56
CA GLY A 278 -8.96 -13.75 -8.54
C GLY A 278 -9.50 -13.71 -9.98
N LYS A 279 -10.81 -13.90 -10.20
CA LYS A 279 -11.45 -13.74 -11.51
C LYS A 279 -11.15 -12.35 -12.07
N GLY A 280 -10.78 -12.26 -13.34
CA GLY A 280 -10.62 -10.99 -14.02
C GLY A 280 -11.96 -10.30 -14.28
N LEU A 281 -12.06 -9.01 -13.96
CA LEU A 281 -13.29 -8.21 -14.04
C LEU A 281 -13.04 -6.86 -14.72
N GLY A 282 -14.13 -6.16 -15.05
CA GLY A 282 -14.09 -4.91 -15.80
C GLY A 282 -13.54 -5.06 -17.21
N ALA A 283 -12.90 -4.02 -17.73
CA ALA A 283 -12.32 -4.05 -19.08
C ALA A 283 -11.19 -5.08 -19.21
N SER A 284 -11.25 -5.95 -20.22
CA SER A 284 -10.31 -7.08 -20.45
C SER A 284 -8.99 -6.70 -21.15
N HIS A 285 -8.83 -5.43 -21.56
CA HIS A 285 -7.65 -4.88 -22.24
C HIS A 285 -7.07 -3.65 -21.51
N GLN A 286 -7.14 -3.63 -20.19
CA GLN A 286 -6.46 -2.66 -19.31
C GLN A 286 -4.96 -2.97 -19.17
N THR A 287 -4.29 -3.22 -20.30
CA THR A 287 -2.86 -3.54 -20.33
C THR A 287 -2.02 -2.43 -19.70
N GLY A 288 -2.44 -1.17 -19.79
CA GLY A 288 -1.69 -0.02 -19.26
C GLY A 288 -1.24 -0.22 -17.82
N TRP A 289 -2.17 -0.50 -16.90
CA TRP A 289 -1.82 -0.61 -15.49
C TRP A 289 -1.65 -2.06 -15.01
N THR A 290 -2.27 -3.03 -15.68
CA THR A 290 -2.17 -4.44 -15.25
C THR A 290 -0.86 -5.07 -15.71
N ALA A 291 -0.18 -4.50 -16.73
CA ALA A 291 1.16 -4.92 -17.15
C ALA A 291 2.24 -4.70 -16.08
N LEU A 292 1.97 -3.96 -14.99
CA LEU A 292 2.88 -3.85 -13.84
C LEU A 292 3.27 -5.23 -13.26
N VAL A 293 2.46 -6.27 -13.48
CA VAL A 293 2.84 -7.65 -13.10
C VAL A 293 4.14 -8.12 -13.76
N ALA A 294 4.47 -7.62 -14.96
CA ALA A 294 5.72 -8.01 -15.64
C ALA A 294 6.97 -7.51 -14.89
N GLU A 295 6.89 -6.32 -14.29
CA GLU A 295 7.95 -5.79 -13.42
C GLU A 295 8.09 -6.65 -12.17
N LEU A 296 6.97 -6.97 -11.52
CA LEU A 296 6.95 -7.85 -10.34
C LEU A 296 7.56 -9.24 -10.64
N ILE A 297 7.25 -9.84 -11.80
CA ILE A 297 7.85 -11.12 -12.23
C ILE A 297 9.36 -10.99 -12.37
N THR A 298 9.84 -9.89 -12.94
CA THR A 298 11.28 -9.64 -13.18
C THR A 298 12.03 -9.53 -11.86
N GLN A 299 11.48 -8.79 -10.90
CA GLN A 299 12.04 -8.65 -9.57
C GLN A 299 12.02 -10.00 -8.82
N PHE A 300 10.89 -10.69 -8.83
CA PHE A 300 10.70 -11.95 -8.10
C PHE A 300 11.58 -13.10 -8.63
N GLY A 301 11.76 -13.17 -9.95
CA GLY A 301 12.67 -14.13 -10.57
C GLY A 301 14.15 -13.83 -10.30
N THR A 302 14.51 -12.58 -10.02
CA THR A 302 15.87 -12.19 -9.64
C THR A 302 16.16 -12.54 -8.18
N THR A 303 15.18 -12.37 -7.28
CA THR A 303 15.33 -12.71 -5.85
C THR A 303 15.27 -14.21 -5.57
N SER A 304 14.47 -14.98 -6.32
CA SER A 304 14.32 -16.43 -6.13
C SER A 304 15.51 -17.28 -6.63
N ASN A 305 16.43 -16.67 -7.39
CA ASN A 305 17.61 -17.33 -7.97
C ASN A 305 18.93 -17.02 -7.20
N VAL A 306 18.82 -16.48 -5.98
CA VAL A 306 19.95 -16.23 -5.07
C VAL A 306 19.87 -17.16 -3.86
#